data_AF-A0A0H5AWY4-F1
#
_entry.id   AF-A0A0H5AWY4-F1
#
_cell.length_a   1.000
_cell.length_b   1.000
_cell.length_c   1.000
_cell.angle_alpha   90.00
_cell.angle_beta   90.00
_cell.angle_gamma   90.00
#
_symmetry.space_group_name_H-M   'P 1'
#
loop_
_entity.id
_entity.type
_entity.pdbx_description
1 polymer ?
#
loop_
_entity_poly.entity_id
_entity_poly.type
_entity_poly.pdbx_seq_one_letter_code
_entity_poly.pdbx_strand_id
1 'polypeptide(L)'
;MSILTQGTQVFALVPPLSGTGPFTVMEVECATSFDPGGAPADQIEDTCLSAKERSYKKGLRTPGQASLGLNADPNNASHIRLHQLSEADGDTSVKWAVGWSDGTAIPTLSAGGAVDGVSIGSGGTGYTTAPTVAFTGGGGTGAAGTATVSGGVVTGVTITSPGTGYTSAPTVAFTGGAGTGASATATVSAEEDFSLPESRTWFVFEGYVSDFPFSFAANTVVTTTATIQRSGGSAWIKKTT
;
A
#
# COMPACT_ATOMS: atom_id res chain seq x y z
N MET A 1 9.47 -22.12 1.75
CA MET A 1 10.93 -22.07 1.53
C MET A 1 11.37 -20.62 1.69
N SER A 2 12.57 -20.38 2.21
CA SER A 2 13.15 -19.02 2.31
C SER A 2 13.39 -18.44 0.92
N ILE A 3 13.26 -17.13 0.77
CA ILE A 3 13.45 -16.39 -0.49
C ILE A 3 14.82 -15.70 -0.47
N LEU A 4 15.50 -15.68 -1.62
CA LEU A 4 16.79 -15.01 -1.78
C LEU A 4 16.61 -13.49 -1.80
N THR A 5 17.62 -12.72 -1.40
CA THR A 5 17.53 -11.25 -1.43
C THR A 5 17.84 -10.66 -2.81
N GLN A 6 18.54 -11.40 -3.69
CA GLN A 6 18.89 -10.92 -5.03
C GLN A 6 17.63 -10.79 -5.90
N GLY A 7 17.34 -9.59 -6.38
CA GLY A 7 16.12 -9.26 -7.12
C GLY A 7 15.07 -8.51 -6.29
N THR A 8 15.32 -8.27 -4.99
CA THR A 8 14.51 -7.34 -4.19
C THR A 8 14.66 -5.92 -4.72
N GLN A 9 13.55 -5.20 -4.88
CA GLN A 9 13.52 -3.81 -5.30
C GLN A 9 12.72 -2.97 -4.30
N VAL A 10 13.15 -1.72 -4.11
CA VAL A 10 12.49 -0.76 -3.22
C VAL A 10 11.90 0.34 -4.07
N PHE A 11 10.61 0.63 -3.86
CA PHE A 11 9.87 1.67 -4.56
C PHE A 11 9.34 2.69 -3.55
N ALA A 12 9.30 3.94 -3.96
CA ALA A 12 8.73 5.05 -3.21
C ALA A 12 7.69 5.76 -4.07
N LEU A 13 6.52 6.05 -3.50
CA LEU A 13 5.51 6.88 -4.11
C LEU A 13 5.76 8.32 -3.68
N VAL A 14 6.49 9.06 -4.52
CA VAL A 14 6.98 10.38 -4.16
C VAL A 14 6.05 11.47 -4.71
N PRO A 15 5.81 12.54 -3.94
CA PRO A 15 5.05 13.69 -4.43
C PRO A 15 5.82 14.39 -5.56
N PRO A 16 5.19 15.33 -6.30
CA PRO A 16 5.88 16.17 -7.27
C PRO A 16 6.96 17.04 -6.62
N LEU A 17 7.96 17.46 -7.42
CA LEU A 17 9.05 18.35 -6.99
C LEU A 17 8.57 19.76 -6.61
N SER A 18 7.50 20.23 -7.25
CA SER A 18 6.87 21.52 -6.98
C SER A 18 5.41 21.51 -7.46
N GLY A 19 4.55 22.25 -6.77
CA GLY A 19 3.12 22.39 -7.11
C GLY A 19 2.24 21.20 -6.74
N THR A 20 1.04 21.15 -7.34
CA THR A 20 -0.01 20.13 -7.11
C THR A 20 -0.08 19.11 -8.26
N GLY A 21 1.06 18.49 -8.58
CA GLY A 21 1.13 17.39 -9.54
C GLY A 21 0.79 16.02 -8.92
N PRO A 22 0.59 14.99 -9.76
CA PRO A 22 0.35 13.62 -9.27
C PRO A 22 1.61 13.06 -8.60
N PHE A 23 1.41 12.11 -7.69
CA PHE A 23 2.48 11.30 -7.16
C PHE A 23 3.11 10.45 -8.29
N THR A 24 4.37 10.10 -8.11
CA THR A 24 5.12 9.28 -9.07
C THR A 24 5.72 8.07 -8.36
N VAL A 25 5.59 6.91 -8.99
CA VAL A 25 6.27 5.70 -8.54
C VAL A 25 7.73 5.79 -8.99
N MET A 26 8.63 5.78 -8.02
CA MET A 26 10.07 5.85 -8.24
C MET A 26 10.72 4.59 -7.66
N GLU A 27 11.51 3.89 -8.48
CA GLU A 27 12.41 2.85 -7.98
C GLU A 27 13.63 3.49 -7.32
N VAL A 28 14.01 3.00 -6.15
CA VAL A 28 15.32 3.28 -5.56
C VAL A 28 16.32 2.32 -6.19
N GLU A 29 17.06 2.83 -7.15
CA GLU A 29 18.09 2.05 -7.82
C GLU A 29 19.28 1.81 -6.90
N CYS A 30 20.06 0.77 -7.18
CA CYS A 30 21.30 0.45 -6.45
C CYS A 30 21.17 0.30 -4.92
N ALA A 31 19.97 -0.02 -4.42
CA ALA A 31 19.78 -0.41 -3.03
C ALA A 31 20.60 -1.68 -2.72
N THR A 32 21.52 -1.56 -1.77
CA THR A 32 22.44 -2.65 -1.35
C THR A 32 21.93 -3.38 -0.12
N SER A 33 21.12 -2.72 0.71
CA SER A 33 20.51 -3.29 1.90
C SER A 33 19.24 -2.53 2.27
N PHE A 34 18.31 -3.23 2.92
CA PHE A 34 17.11 -2.61 3.45
C PHE A 34 16.71 -3.32 4.74
N ASP A 35 16.56 -2.56 5.81
CA ASP A 35 15.98 -2.99 7.07
C ASP A 35 14.71 -2.18 7.33
N PRO A 36 13.52 -2.80 7.34
CA PRO A 36 12.26 -2.09 7.59
C PRO A 36 12.11 -1.57 9.03
N GLY A 37 12.97 -1.97 9.96
CA GLY A 37 12.85 -1.63 11.37
C GLY A 37 11.67 -2.33 12.05
N GLY A 38 11.81 -2.52 13.37
CA GLY A 38 10.72 -3.03 14.21
C GLY A 38 9.66 -1.96 14.51
N ALA A 39 8.49 -2.37 14.96
CA ALA A 39 7.48 -1.46 15.48
C ALA A 39 6.81 -2.08 16.73
N PRO A 40 7.52 -2.27 17.85
CA PRO A 40 6.94 -2.91 19.04
C PRO A 40 5.73 -2.13 19.55
N ALA A 41 4.79 -2.83 20.19
CA ALA A 41 3.66 -2.19 20.86
C ALA A 41 4.07 -1.78 22.27
N ASP A 42 3.72 -0.57 22.67
CA ASP A 42 3.96 -0.09 24.02
C ASP A 42 3.13 -0.92 25.03
N GLN A 43 3.66 -1.07 26.24
CA GLN A 43 2.96 -1.75 27.32
C GLN A 43 2.24 -0.72 28.17
N ILE A 44 0.91 -0.80 28.21
CA ILE A 44 0.11 0.00 29.15
C ILE A 44 -0.05 -0.83 30.42
N GLU A 45 0.49 -0.32 31.52
CA GLU A 45 0.30 -0.95 32.82
C GLU A 45 -1.17 -0.81 33.26
N ASP A 46 -1.82 -1.95 33.50
CA ASP A 46 -3.23 -2.07 33.89
C ASP A 46 -3.33 -2.73 35.27
N THR A 47 -2.27 -2.59 36.08
CA THR A 47 -2.16 -3.21 37.41
C THR A 47 -3.09 -2.51 38.39
N CYS A 48 -4.01 -3.27 39.00
CA CYS A 48 -4.83 -2.75 40.10
C CYS A 48 -3.99 -2.53 41.36
N LEU A 49 -4.33 -1.53 42.18
CA LEU A 49 -3.55 -1.16 43.38
C LEU A 49 -3.41 -2.29 44.42
N SER A 50 -4.32 -3.27 44.38
CA SER A 50 -4.32 -4.45 45.25
C SER A 50 -3.55 -5.64 44.68
N ALA A 51 -3.11 -5.57 43.43
CA ALA A 51 -2.38 -6.64 42.79
C ALA A 51 -0.94 -6.70 43.30
N LYS A 52 -0.44 -7.93 43.48
CA LYS A 52 0.95 -8.19 43.92
C LYS A 52 1.89 -8.45 42.74
N GLU A 53 1.35 -8.51 41.53
CA GLU A 53 2.07 -8.73 40.27
C GLU A 53 1.54 -7.74 39.23
N ARG A 54 2.42 -7.33 38.30
CA ARG A 54 2.07 -6.34 37.27
C ARG A 54 1.32 -7.00 36.11
N SER A 55 0.29 -6.33 35.61
CA SER A 55 -0.46 -6.73 34.41
C SER A 55 -0.39 -5.65 33.33
N TYR A 56 -0.34 -6.07 32.08
CA TYR A 56 -0.13 -5.17 30.94
C TYR A 56 -1.15 -5.42 29.84
N LYS A 57 -1.61 -4.33 29.23
CA LYS A 57 -2.39 -4.32 27.99
C LYS A 57 -1.51 -3.82 26.85
N LYS A 58 -1.79 -4.30 25.64
CA LYS A 58 -1.11 -3.87 24.42
C LYS A 58 -1.57 -2.46 24.04
N GLY A 59 -0.64 -1.51 24.06
CA GLY A 59 -0.85 -0.12 23.68
C GLY A 59 -0.65 0.14 22.18
N LEU A 60 -0.44 1.41 21.85
CA LEU A 60 -0.12 1.85 20.49
C LEU A 60 1.24 1.29 20.06
N ARG A 61 1.44 1.15 18.75
CA ARG A 61 2.73 0.74 18.20
C ARG A 61 3.59 1.98 18.01
N THR A 62 4.85 1.88 18.38
CA THR A 62 5.86 2.91 18.13
C THR A 62 6.70 2.45 16.94
N PRO A 63 6.47 2.99 15.73
CA PRO A 63 7.24 2.59 14.56
C PRO A 63 8.71 2.98 14.75
N GLY A 64 9.61 2.02 14.52
CA GLY A 64 11.04 2.27 14.46
C GLY A 64 11.45 2.85 13.11
N GLN A 65 12.72 3.19 13.00
CA GLN A 65 13.32 3.73 11.79
C GLN A 65 13.66 2.58 10.83
N ALA A 66 13.38 2.75 9.55
CA ALA A 66 13.91 1.89 8.51
C ALA A 66 15.26 2.44 8.01
N SER A 67 16.16 1.54 7.65
CA SER A 67 17.48 1.88 7.11
C SER A 67 17.65 1.30 5.71
N LEU A 68 18.05 2.16 4.77
CA LEU A 68 18.23 1.83 3.36
C LEU A 68 19.66 2.16 2.96
N GLY A 69 20.48 1.13 2.75
CA GLY A 69 21.86 1.29 2.29
C GLY A 69 21.92 1.33 0.77
N LEU A 70 22.63 2.28 0.19
CA LEU A 70 22.83 2.38 -1.26
C LEU A 70 24.21 2.96 -1.62
N ASN A 71 24.67 2.64 -2.83
CA ASN A 71 25.86 3.26 -3.41
C ASN A 71 25.45 4.59 -4.05
N ALA A 72 25.85 5.69 -3.43
CA ALA A 72 25.41 7.01 -3.84
C ALA A 72 25.98 7.36 -5.23
N ASP A 73 25.09 7.74 -6.14
CA ASP A 73 25.40 8.14 -7.51
C ASP A 73 24.70 9.47 -7.81
N PRO A 74 25.46 10.56 -8.10
CA PRO A 74 24.89 11.87 -8.39
C PRO A 74 24.21 11.96 -9.76
N ASN A 75 24.36 10.98 -10.65
CA ASN A 75 23.65 10.95 -11.93
C ASN A 75 22.31 10.22 -11.83
N ASN A 76 22.05 9.56 -10.69
CA ASN A 76 20.82 8.81 -10.48
C ASN A 76 19.72 9.72 -9.90
N ALA A 77 18.61 9.84 -10.64
CA ALA A 77 17.48 10.67 -10.23
C ALA A 77 16.87 10.21 -8.90
N SER A 78 16.87 8.89 -8.62
CA SER A 78 16.32 8.36 -7.37
C SER A 78 17.14 8.78 -6.14
N HIS A 79 18.47 8.77 -6.26
CA HIS A 79 19.36 9.19 -5.17
C HIS A 79 19.24 10.68 -4.89
N ILE A 80 19.19 11.51 -5.94
CA ILE A 80 18.95 12.95 -5.80
C ILE A 80 17.59 13.19 -5.15
N ARG A 81 16.55 12.44 -5.55
CA ARG A 81 15.21 12.61 -5.01
C ARG A 81 15.14 12.23 -3.53
N LEU A 82 15.81 11.17 -3.10
CA LEU A 82 15.88 10.79 -1.69
C LEU A 82 16.56 11.86 -0.83
N HIS A 83 17.68 12.44 -1.31
CA HIS A 83 18.32 13.56 -0.64
C HIS A 83 17.42 14.80 -0.61
N GLN A 84 16.68 15.10 -1.69
CA GLN A 84 15.73 16.21 -1.66
C GLN A 84 14.58 15.98 -0.67
N LEU A 85 14.14 14.73 -0.49
CA LEU A 85 13.12 14.39 0.49
C LEU A 85 13.63 14.53 1.93
N SER A 86 14.92 14.30 2.19
CA SER A 86 15.49 14.53 3.53
C SER A 86 15.64 16.02 3.86
N GLU A 87 15.87 16.85 2.85
CA GLU A 87 15.99 18.31 3.00
C GLU A 87 14.64 19.05 2.88
N ALA A 88 13.55 18.34 2.58
CA ALA A 88 12.26 18.97 2.38
C ALA A 88 11.64 19.41 3.73
N ASP A 89 11.36 20.70 3.86
CA ASP A 89 10.62 21.24 4.99
C ASP A 89 9.14 20.82 4.93
N GLY A 90 8.65 20.08 5.94
CA GLY A 90 7.23 19.77 6.14
C GLY A 90 6.92 18.30 6.43
N ASP A 91 5.65 18.00 6.76
CA ASP A 91 5.16 16.66 7.11
C ASP A 91 4.89 15.78 5.87
N THR A 92 5.78 15.82 4.88
CA THR A 92 5.60 15.09 3.63
C THR A 92 5.84 13.60 3.85
N SER A 93 4.76 12.85 4.09
CA SER A 93 4.81 11.39 4.17
C SER A 93 4.97 10.77 2.78
N VAL A 94 5.85 9.78 2.68
CA VAL A 94 6.08 8.99 1.46
C VAL A 94 5.59 7.56 1.71
N LYS A 95 4.86 6.98 0.75
CA LYS A 95 4.51 5.56 0.80
C LYS A 95 5.64 4.74 0.19
N TRP A 96 5.97 3.63 0.83
CA TRP A 96 7.07 2.75 0.43
C TRP A 96 6.55 1.35 0.13
N ALA A 97 7.12 0.72 -0.89
CA ALA A 97 6.85 -0.66 -1.26
C ALA A 97 8.14 -1.41 -1.55
N VAL A 98 8.36 -2.52 -0.85
CA VAL A 98 9.51 -3.41 -1.04
C VAL A 98 9.02 -4.68 -1.69
N GLY A 99 9.39 -4.88 -2.95
CA GLY A 99 9.07 -6.08 -3.70
C GLY A 99 10.14 -7.14 -3.49
N TRP A 100 9.75 -8.33 -3.04
CA TRP A 100 10.67 -9.44 -2.81
C TRP A 100 11.14 -10.06 -4.13
N SER A 101 12.21 -10.86 -4.12
CA SER A 101 12.73 -11.49 -5.34
C SER A 101 11.85 -12.61 -5.93
N ASP A 102 10.71 -12.92 -5.31
CA ASP A 102 9.78 -13.97 -5.75
C ASP A 102 8.89 -13.58 -6.95
N GLY A 103 9.11 -12.37 -7.48
CA GLY A 103 8.55 -11.84 -8.72
C GLY A 103 9.33 -10.61 -9.20
N THR A 104 9.16 -10.24 -10.46
CA THR A 104 9.84 -9.08 -11.08
C THR A 104 8.86 -7.98 -11.50
N ALA A 105 7.58 -8.14 -11.17
CA ALA A 105 6.57 -7.15 -11.50
C ALA A 105 6.82 -5.83 -10.73
N ILE A 106 6.63 -4.72 -11.43
CA ILE A 106 6.87 -3.35 -10.95
C ILE A 106 5.51 -2.76 -10.55
N PRO A 107 5.41 -2.05 -9.41
CA PRO A 107 4.15 -1.45 -9.01
C PRO A 107 3.85 -0.22 -9.86
N THR A 108 2.58 0.09 -10.06
CA THR A 108 2.13 1.27 -10.82
C THR A 108 1.36 2.23 -9.93
N LEU A 109 1.17 3.46 -10.40
CA LEU A 109 0.31 4.42 -9.70
C LEU A 109 -1.16 3.98 -9.83
N SER A 110 -1.85 3.85 -8.71
CA SER A 110 -3.31 3.85 -8.66
C SER A 110 -3.75 5.30 -8.52
N ALA A 111 -4.31 5.86 -9.60
CA ALA A 111 -4.91 7.19 -9.54
C ALA A 111 -6.06 7.17 -8.53
N GLY A 112 -6.05 8.08 -7.57
CA GLY A 112 -7.16 8.24 -6.64
C GLY A 112 -8.48 8.43 -7.40
N GLY A 113 -9.57 8.03 -6.77
CA GLY A 113 -10.91 8.04 -7.34
C GLY A 113 -11.16 6.87 -8.28
N ALA A 114 -10.65 5.69 -7.95
CA ALA A 114 -10.97 4.43 -8.60
C ALA A 114 -11.78 3.54 -7.62
N VAL A 115 -12.65 2.68 -8.14
CA VAL A 115 -13.32 1.66 -7.31
C VAL A 115 -12.31 0.57 -6.98
N ASP A 116 -11.96 0.45 -5.70
CA ASP A 116 -10.89 -0.44 -5.21
C ASP A 116 -11.44 -1.74 -4.61
N GLY A 117 -12.71 -1.73 -4.20
CA GLY A 117 -13.34 -2.92 -3.63
C GLY A 117 -14.86 -2.89 -3.70
N VAL A 118 -15.45 -4.07 -3.57
CA VAL A 118 -16.89 -4.25 -3.41
C VAL A 118 -17.13 -5.29 -2.33
N SER A 119 -17.78 -4.89 -1.24
CA SER A 119 -18.18 -5.79 -0.17
C SER A 119 -19.66 -6.16 -0.31
N ILE A 120 -19.97 -7.45 -0.26
CA ILE A 120 -21.35 -7.93 -0.32
C ILE A 120 -21.99 -7.74 1.06
N GLY A 121 -23.09 -6.98 1.12
CA GLY A 121 -23.90 -6.85 2.33
C GLY A 121 -24.85 -8.04 2.48
N SER A 122 -25.70 -8.26 1.47
CA SER A 122 -26.58 -9.43 1.36
C SER A 122 -26.31 -10.10 0.01
N GLY A 123 -26.07 -11.41 0.00
CA GLY A 123 -25.95 -12.18 -1.24
C GLY A 123 -27.29 -12.40 -1.97
N GLY A 124 -28.41 -12.03 -1.33
CA GLY A 124 -29.76 -12.28 -1.83
C GLY A 124 -30.08 -13.76 -1.95
N THR A 125 -31.09 -14.10 -2.75
CA THR A 125 -31.52 -15.49 -3.00
C THR A 125 -32.03 -15.69 -4.42
N GLY A 126 -31.98 -16.94 -4.91
CA GLY A 126 -32.59 -17.34 -6.18
C GLY A 126 -31.74 -17.03 -7.42
N TYR A 127 -30.47 -16.67 -7.26
CA TYR A 127 -29.58 -16.38 -8.40
C TYR A 127 -29.19 -17.67 -9.12
N THR A 128 -29.74 -17.89 -10.31
CA THR A 128 -29.41 -19.06 -11.16
C THR A 128 -28.36 -18.75 -12.20
N THR A 129 -28.19 -17.46 -12.54
CA THR A 129 -27.09 -16.94 -13.36
C THR A 129 -26.47 -15.72 -12.68
N ALA A 130 -25.24 -15.38 -13.04
CA ALA A 130 -24.56 -14.20 -12.50
C ALA A 130 -25.33 -12.92 -12.88
N PRO A 131 -25.72 -12.07 -11.92
CA PRO A 131 -26.37 -10.80 -12.23
C PRO A 131 -25.37 -9.80 -12.83
N THR A 132 -25.90 -8.86 -13.60
CA THR A 132 -25.16 -7.70 -14.09
C THR A 132 -24.92 -6.73 -12.94
N VAL A 133 -23.66 -6.31 -12.76
CA VAL A 133 -23.25 -5.33 -11.76
C VAL A 133 -23.19 -3.94 -12.40
N ALA A 134 -23.93 -2.98 -11.85
CA ALA A 134 -23.90 -1.60 -12.28
C ALA A 134 -23.40 -0.70 -11.14
N PHE A 135 -22.46 0.19 -11.48
CA PHE A 135 -21.94 1.22 -10.59
C PHE A 135 -22.54 2.56 -10.98
N THR A 136 -23.26 3.22 -10.08
CA THR A 136 -23.91 4.52 -10.34
C THR A 136 -23.60 5.53 -9.24
N GLY A 137 -23.58 6.82 -9.60
CA GLY A 137 -23.20 7.88 -8.66
C GLY A 137 -21.70 7.94 -8.38
N GLY A 138 -21.30 8.55 -7.26
CA GLY A 138 -19.89 8.64 -6.87
C GLY A 138 -19.06 9.71 -7.58
N GLY A 139 -19.61 10.37 -8.60
CA GLY A 139 -18.94 11.44 -9.35
C GLY A 139 -17.96 10.97 -10.45
N GLY A 140 -17.62 9.67 -10.47
CA GLY A 140 -16.71 9.07 -11.46
C GLY A 140 -17.42 8.34 -12.61
N THR A 141 -16.62 7.75 -13.50
CA THR A 141 -17.11 6.98 -14.65
C THR A 141 -16.24 5.75 -14.92
N GLY A 142 -16.80 4.77 -15.64
CA GLY A 142 -16.02 3.65 -16.19
C GLY A 142 -15.78 2.46 -15.25
N ALA A 143 -16.37 2.45 -14.04
CA ALA A 143 -16.32 1.26 -13.18
C ALA A 143 -17.17 0.12 -13.75
N ALA A 144 -16.59 -1.08 -13.82
CA ALA A 144 -17.24 -2.31 -14.27
C ALA A 144 -16.73 -3.50 -13.44
N GLY A 145 -17.60 -4.49 -13.26
CA GLY A 145 -17.27 -5.70 -12.52
C GLY A 145 -18.24 -6.83 -12.83
N THR A 146 -17.88 -8.04 -12.42
CA THR A 146 -18.66 -9.26 -12.64
C THR A 146 -19.02 -9.87 -11.29
N ALA A 147 -20.28 -10.28 -11.13
CA ALA A 147 -20.74 -10.95 -9.92
C ALA A 147 -20.39 -12.44 -9.95
N THR A 148 -19.92 -12.96 -8.82
CA THR A 148 -19.75 -14.39 -8.61
C THR A 148 -20.96 -14.92 -7.83
N VAL A 149 -21.60 -15.97 -8.35
CA VAL A 149 -22.74 -16.63 -7.73
C VAL A 149 -22.37 -18.04 -7.34
N SER A 150 -22.71 -18.45 -6.13
CA SER A 150 -22.56 -19.82 -5.64
C SER A 150 -23.74 -20.18 -4.74
N GLY A 151 -24.30 -21.38 -4.89
CA GLY A 151 -25.42 -21.84 -4.06
C GLY A 151 -26.69 -20.98 -4.14
N GLY A 152 -26.91 -20.26 -5.25
CA GLY A 152 -28.08 -19.40 -5.42
C GLY A 152 -27.96 -17.99 -4.84
N VAL A 153 -26.77 -17.60 -4.37
CA VAL A 153 -26.50 -16.28 -3.77
C VAL A 153 -25.27 -15.63 -4.40
N VAL A 154 -25.23 -14.30 -4.44
CA VAL A 154 -24.04 -13.53 -4.85
C VAL A 154 -23.01 -13.61 -3.71
N THR A 155 -21.84 -14.19 -3.99
CA THR A 155 -20.77 -14.36 -3.00
C THR A 155 -19.64 -13.35 -3.15
N GLY A 156 -19.57 -12.63 -4.26
CA GLY A 156 -18.54 -11.61 -4.48
C GLY A 156 -18.74 -10.85 -5.78
N VAL A 157 -18.00 -9.76 -5.94
CA VAL A 157 -17.88 -9.00 -7.19
C VAL A 157 -16.40 -8.84 -7.52
N THR A 158 -16.00 -9.26 -8.71
CA THR A 158 -14.66 -9.03 -9.24
C THR A 158 -14.68 -7.77 -10.10
N ILE A 159 -13.90 -6.77 -9.73
CA ILE A 159 -13.78 -5.51 -10.49
C ILE A 159 -12.95 -5.78 -11.74
N THR A 160 -13.50 -5.51 -12.92
CA THR A 160 -12.83 -5.68 -14.21
C THR A 160 -12.31 -4.36 -14.77
N SER A 161 -12.93 -3.25 -14.36
CA SER A 161 -12.45 -1.89 -14.61
C SER A 161 -12.77 -1.07 -13.36
N PRO A 162 -11.78 -0.47 -12.69
CA PRO A 162 -12.04 0.31 -11.48
C PRO A 162 -12.62 1.70 -11.79
N GLY A 163 -12.55 2.14 -13.06
CA GLY A 163 -12.99 3.47 -13.48
C GLY A 163 -12.13 4.60 -12.91
N THR A 164 -12.55 5.85 -13.13
CA THR A 164 -11.79 7.06 -12.71
C THR A 164 -12.70 8.18 -12.26
N GLY A 165 -12.16 9.08 -11.43
CA GLY A 165 -12.80 10.32 -11.00
C GLY A 165 -13.86 10.16 -9.90
N TYR A 166 -13.92 9.00 -9.23
CA TYR A 166 -14.86 8.78 -8.12
C TYR A 166 -14.43 9.60 -6.89
N THR A 167 -15.17 10.65 -6.58
CA THR A 167 -14.96 11.49 -5.39
C THR A 167 -15.73 10.98 -4.17
N SER A 168 -16.65 10.04 -4.37
CA SER A 168 -17.37 9.30 -3.33
C SER A 168 -17.66 7.87 -3.81
N ALA A 169 -17.96 6.97 -2.88
CA ALA A 169 -18.25 5.59 -3.21
C ALA A 169 -19.51 5.48 -4.11
N PRO A 170 -19.44 4.82 -5.28
CA PRO A 170 -20.62 4.59 -6.10
C PRO A 170 -21.59 3.59 -5.45
N THR A 171 -22.86 3.69 -5.83
CA THR A 171 -23.87 2.68 -5.48
C THR A 171 -23.71 1.47 -6.39
N VAL A 172 -23.70 0.27 -5.79
CA VAL A 172 -23.63 -1.00 -6.52
C VAL A 172 -25.03 -1.59 -6.62
N ALA A 173 -25.51 -1.80 -7.85
CA ALA A 173 -26.80 -2.41 -8.13
C ALA A 173 -26.62 -3.72 -8.91
N PHE A 174 -27.40 -4.73 -8.54
CA PHE A 174 -27.47 -6.02 -9.23
C PHE A 174 -28.76 -6.11 -10.02
N THR A 175 -28.66 -6.44 -11.31
CA THR A 175 -29.83 -6.64 -12.19
C THR A 175 -29.73 -7.96 -12.95
N GLY A 176 -30.86 -8.63 -13.21
CA GLY A 176 -30.87 -9.95 -13.83
C GLY A 176 -30.50 -11.09 -12.86
N GLY A 177 -30.10 -12.24 -13.40
CA GLY A 177 -29.71 -13.41 -12.59
C GLY A 177 -30.87 -14.24 -12.01
N ALA A 178 -32.12 -13.86 -12.27
CA ALA A 178 -33.36 -14.43 -11.71
C ALA A 178 -33.54 -14.33 -10.17
N GLY A 179 -32.50 -13.93 -9.44
CA GLY A 179 -32.52 -13.73 -7.99
C GLY A 179 -32.96 -12.33 -7.56
N THR A 180 -33.14 -12.16 -6.25
CA THR A 180 -33.50 -10.88 -5.62
C THR A 180 -32.77 -10.67 -4.29
N GLY A 181 -32.67 -9.42 -3.86
CA GLY A 181 -32.20 -9.06 -2.51
C GLY A 181 -30.68 -9.02 -2.33
N ALA A 182 -29.89 -9.06 -3.41
CA ALA A 182 -28.46 -8.80 -3.31
C ALA A 182 -28.18 -7.32 -3.07
N SER A 183 -27.27 -7.02 -2.15
CA SER A 183 -26.79 -5.68 -1.87
C SER A 183 -25.28 -5.69 -1.68
N ALA A 184 -24.62 -4.63 -2.11
CA ALA A 184 -23.18 -4.47 -1.96
C ALA A 184 -22.81 -3.00 -1.76
N THR A 185 -21.69 -2.75 -1.11
CA THR A 185 -21.09 -1.43 -0.94
C THR A 185 -19.76 -1.39 -1.67
N ALA A 186 -19.57 -0.38 -2.51
CA ALA A 186 -18.27 -0.12 -3.13
C ALA A 186 -17.38 0.67 -2.18
N THR A 187 -16.08 0.44 -2.26
CA THR A 187 -15.05 1.29 -1.67
C THR A 187 -14.24 1.95 -2.78
N VAL A 188 -13.87 3.20 -2.59
CA VAL A 188 -13.04 3.97 -3.52
C VAL A 188 -11.68 4.24 -2.90
N SER A 189 -10.63 4.18 -3.71
CA SER A 189 -9.31 4.69 -3.33
C SER A 189 -9.40 6.22 -3.28
N ALA A 190 -9.61 6.79 -2.09
CA ALA A 190 -9.77 8.24 -1.96
C ALA A 190 -8.49 9.02 -2.29
N GLU A 191 -7.33 8.36 -2.21
CA GLU A 191 -6.01 8.94 -2.43
C GLU A 191 -5.22 8.12 -3.45
N GLU A 192 -4.20 8.75 -4.03
CA GLU A 192 -3.23 8.04 -4.86
C GLU A 192 -2.45 7.03 -4.02
N ASP A 193 -2.27 5.83 -4.56
CA ASP A 193 -1.56 4.74 -3.88
C ASP A 193 -0.83 3.85 -4.89
N PHE A 194 -0.06 2.88 -4.38
CA PHE A 194 0.49 1.82 -5.19
C PHE A 194 -0.60 0.85 -5.66
N SER A 195 -0.64 0.59 -6.95
CA SER A 195 -1.20 -0.63 -7.51
C SER A 195 -0.12 -1.72 -7.52
N LEU A 196 -0.24 -2.70 -6.63
CA LEU A 196 0.75 -3.75 -6.40
C LEU A 196 0.36 -5.03 -7.16
N PRO A 197 1.21 -5.53 -8.09
CA PRO A 197 0.97 -6.79 -8.77
C PRO A 197 0.93 -8.00 -7.81
N GLU A 198 -0.07 -8.87 -7.98
CA GLU A 198 -0.26 -10.07 -7.16
C GLU A 198 0.80 -11.17 -7.38
N SER A 199 1.61 -11.05 -8.44
CA SER A 199 2.65 -12.00 -8.83
C SER A 199 3.95 -11.86 -8.01
N ARG A 200 3.96 -11.00 -6.99
CA ARG A 200 5.12 -10.69 -6.15
C ARG A 200 4.69 -10.44 -4.71
N THR A 201 5.55 -10.81 -3.76
CA THR A 201 5.35 -10.49 -2.34
C THR A 201 5.82 -9.06 -2.05
N TRP A 202 5.01 -8.31 -1.31
CA TRP A 202 5.26 -6.89 -0.99
C TRP A 202 5.31 -6.65 0.51
N PHE A 203 6.20 -5.76 0.92
CA PHE A 203 6.15 -5.12 2.23
C PHE A 203 5.93 -3.62 2.04
N VAL A 204 4.84 -3.08 2.58
CA VAL A 204 4.48 -1.68 2.44
C VAL A 204 4.41 -0.99 3.79
N PHE A 205 4.80 0.28 3.81
CA PHE A 205 4.76 1.14 5.00
C PHE A 205 4.77 2.60 4.55
N GLU A 206 4.43 3.49 5.47
CA GLU A 206 4.53 4.94 5.26
C GLU A 206 5.65 5.51 6.11
N GLY A 207 6.25 6.60 5.65
CA GLY A 207 7.32 7.27 6.38
C GLY A 207 7.98 8.37 5.56
N TYR A 208 8.76 9.22 6.22
CA TYR A 208 9.54 10.26 5.58
C TYR A 208 11.04 9.96 5.70
N VAL A 209 11.82 10.39 4.72
CA VAL A 209 13.29 10.31 4.80
C VAL A 209 13.75 11.36 5.80
N SER A 210 14.31 10.95 6.94
CA SER A 210 14.78 11.90 7.95
C SER A 210 16.23 12.30 7.80
N ASP A 211 17.03 11.43 7.18
CA ASP A 211 18.45 11.67 7.02
C ASP A 211 19.00 10.91 5.80
N PHE A 212 19.96 11.52 5.12
CA PHE A 212 20.63 10.98 3.95
C PHE A 212 22.15 11.27 4.01
N PRO A 213 22.89 10.64 4.93
CA PRO A 213 24.29 10.95 5.16
C PRO A 213 25.20 10.27 4.13
N PHE A 214 26.16 11.02 3.59
CA PHE A 214 27.20 10.46 2.72
C PHE A 214 28.41 9.99 3.52
N SER A 215 28.91 8.79 3.18
CA SER A 215 30.14 8.24 3.73
C SER A 215 31.20 8.08 2.65
N PHE A 216 32.40 8.55 2.95
CA PHE A 216 33.57 8.53 2.08
C PHE A 216 34.70 7.79 2.78
N ALA A 217 35.17 6.69 2.21
CA ALA A 217 36.28 5.91 2.75
C ALA A 217 37.27 5.52 1.64
N ALA A 218 38.52 5.25 2.03
CA ALA A 218 39.56 4.86 1.08
C ALA A 218 39.24 3.48 0.45
N ASN A 219 39.48 3.35 -0.86
CA ASN A 219 39.26 2.12 -1.64
C ASN A 219 37.82 1.57 -1.63
N THR A 220 36.82 2.44 -1.50
CA THR A 220 35.40 2.09 -1.68
C THR A 220 34.66 3.17 -2.47
N VAL A 221 33.48 2.83 -2.98
CA VAL A 221 32.54 3.80 -3.56
C VAL A 221 31.91 4.66 -2.45
N VAL A 222 31.34 5.79 -2.82
CA VAL A 222 30.54 6.61 -1.91
C VAL A 222 29.27 5.83 -1.55
N THR A 223 29.03 5.67 -0.26
CA THR A 223 27.86 4.95 0.25
C THR A 223 27.00 5.89 1.09
N THR A 224 25.70 5.62 1.16
CA THR A 224 24.79 6.29 2.07
C THR A 224 23.87 5.26 2.72
N THR A 225 23.52 5.51 3.97
CA THR A 225 22.48 4.75 4.69
C THR A 225 21.36 5.73 5.00
N ALA A 226 20.41 5.82 4.08
CA ALA A 226 19.25 6.68 4.23
C ALA A 226 18.38 6.15 5.38
N THR A 227 17.97 7.07 6.24
CA THR A 227 17.12 6.77 7.39
C THR A 227 15.70 7.23 7.10
N ILE A 228 14.74 6.33 7.27
CA ILE A 228 13.32 6.59 7.02
C ILE A 228 12.57 6.45 8.34
N GLN A 229 11.99 7.54 8.84
CA GLN A 229 11.11 7.48 10.01
C GLN A 229 9.76 6.97 9.55
N ARG A 230 9.36 5.81 10.07
CA ARG A 230 8.08 5.21 9.72
C ARG A 230 6.96 5.89 10.47
N SER A 231 5.84 6.04 9.78
CA SER A 231 4.59 6.55 10.32
C SER A 231 3.50 5.50 10.14
N GLY A 232 2.68 5.30 11.17
CA GLY A 232 1.56 4.36 11.10
C GLY A 232 1.97 2.88 11.03
N GLY A 233 1.18 2.10 10.29
CA GLY A 233 1.32 0.65 10.19
C GLY A 233 2.32 0.20 9.12
N SER A 234 2.50 -1.12 9.03
CA SER A 234 3.05 -1.77 7.83
C SER A 234 2.21 -2.98 7.49
N ALA A 235 2.11 -3.28 6.21
CA ALA A 235 1.46 -4.49 5.73
C ALA A 235 2.46 -5.38 4.99
N TRP A 236 2.37 -6.68 5.26
CA TRP A 236 3.03 -7.71 4.48
C TRP A 236 1.99 -8.39 3.60
N ILE A 237 2.12 -8.21 2.30
CA ILE A 237 1.18 -8.68 1.29
C ILE A 237 1.83 -9.85 0.57
N LYS A 238 1.27 -11.05 0.78
CA LYS A 238 1.79 -12.28 0.18
C LYS A 238 1.39 -12.35 -1.29
N LYS A 239 2.30 -12.84 -2.13
CA LYS A 239 1.99 -13.30 -3.50
C LYS A 239 0.81 -14.29 -3.51
N THR A 240 -0.17 -14.06 -4.38
CA THR A 240 -1.40 -14.87 -4.50
C THR A 240 -1.52 -15.60 -5.84
N THR A 241 -0.69 -15.27 -6.83
CA THR A 241 -0.67 -15.86 -8.17
C THR A 241 0.62 -16.59 -8.50
#